data_AF-A0A5Q2NTT5-F1
#
_entry.id   AF-A0A5Q2NTT5-F1
#
_cell.length_a   1.000
_cell.length_b   1.000
_cell.length_c   1.000
_cell.angle_alpha   90.00
_cell.angle_beta   90.00
_cell.angle_gamma   90.00
#
_symmetry.space_group_name_H-M   'P 1'
#
loop_
_entity.id
_entity.type
_entity.pdbx_description
1 polymer ?
#
loop_
_entity_poly.entity_id
_entity_poly.type
_entity_poly.pdbx_seq_one_letter_code
_entity_poly.pdbx_strand_id
1 'polypeptide(L)'
;MLKLFRLWPKRNWNPLRRLPLRLACAATGAALLLAGYPPASAAAAPQPAAAAAQPARTAEPADGGAGAMEPDQGAAAFLRGREAAPVVLRKVYLCGVETQPLGRLEAEEVHRLLLEQPRLTATVDSGEVLLTEWIDDLSDACRRSATFGVDADGSLTLFEGPPEEEKVIKTFYQLDLQHMESSLPKEELDRLFGGIRVEDKDEYNSVLSSYGDFAVGVSQGAMHQTY
;
A
#
# COMPACT_ATOMS: atom_id res chain seq x y z
N MET A 1 -34.08 2.02 -0.51
CA MET A 1 -33.90 3.46 -0.20
C MET A 1 -32.40 3.76 -0.15
N LEU A 2 -31.76 3.93 -1.32
CA LEU A 2 -30.29 4.02 -1.45
C LEU A 2 -29.90 5.27 -2.27
N LYS A 3 -30.22 6.46 -1.77
CA LYS A 3 -29.96 7.73 -2.50
C LYS A 3 -29.48 8.91 -1.63
N LEU A 4 -29.06 8.69 -0.39
CA LEU A 4 -28.64 9.80 0.50
C LEU A 4 -27.12 9.95 0.68
N PHE A 5 -26.30 8.97 0.29
CA PHE A 5 -24.84 9.04 0.47
C PHE A 5 -24.07 9.76 -0.64
N ARG A 6 -24.74 10.27 -1.69
CA ARG A 6 -24.09 11.10 -2.72
C ARG A 6 -23.91 12.58 -2.33
N LEU A 7 -24.27 12.94 -1.10
CA LEU A 7 -24.31 14.32 -0.64
C LEU A 7 -23.63 14.49 0.74
N TRP A 8 -22.51 13.79 0.98
CA TRP A 8 -21.52 14.36 1.90
C TRP A 8 -20.69 15.36 1.10
N PRO A 9 -20.75 16.67 1.41
CA PRO A 9 -20.05 17.66 0.62
C PRO A 9 -18.55 17.42 0.76
N LYS A 10 -17.83 17.28 -0.36
CA LYS A 10 -16.38 17.50 -0.44
C LYS A 10 -16.10 18.89 0.09
N ARG A 11 -15.90 19.00 1.40
CA ARG A 11 -15.65 20.26 2.08
C ARG A 11 -14.19 20.57 1.80
N ASN A 12 -13.95 21.32 0.71
CA ASN A 12 -12.66 21.87 0.32
C ASN A 12 -11.91 22.40 1.55
N TRP A 13 -11.03 21.56 2.09
CA TRP A 13 -10.18 21.93 3.20
C TRP A 13 -9.02 22.70 2.60
N ASN A 14 -9.24 23.99 2.34
CA ASN A 14 -8.16 24.90 1.99
C ASN A 14 -7.31 25.13 3.26
N PRO A 15 -6.04 24.71 3.32
CA PRO A 15 -5.12 25.19 4.35
C PRO A 15 -4.68 26.61 3.96
N LEU A 16 -5.60 27.58 4.05
CA LEU A 16 -5.30 28.94 3.66
C LEU A 16 -4.42 29.61 4.72
N ARG A 17 -3.20 29.91 4.27
CA ARG A 17 -2.40 31.10 4.62
C ARG A 17 -1.82 31.18 6.03
N ARG A 18 -0.53 30.85 6.12
CA ARG A 18 0.47 31.77 6.67
C ARG A 18 1.73 31.76 5.80
N LEU A 19 1.76 32.59 4.76
CA LEU A 19 2.99 32.93 4.03
C LEU A 19 3.33 34.39 4.36
N PRO A 20 4.50 34.69 4.98
CA PRO A 20 4.88 36.06 5.26
C PRO A 20 5.33 36.79 3.98
N LEU A 21 4.87 38.04 3.87
CA LEU A 21 5.19 39.02 2.86
C LEU A 21 6.72 39.09 2.62
N ARG A 22 7.19 38.79 1.40
CA ARG A 22 8.54 39.15 0.96
C ARG A 22 8.49 40.46 0.18
N LEU A 23 9.29 41.41 0.65
CA LEU A 23 9.53 42.73 0.08
C LEU A 23 9.97 42.63 -1.39
N ALA A 24 9.38 43.48 -2.23
CA ALA A 24 9.80 43.73 -3.59
C ALA A 24 11.01 44.69 -3.61
N CYS A 25 12.16 44.22 -4.12
CA CYS A 25 13.23 45.09 -4.59
C CYS A 25 13.19 45.13 -6.12
N ALA A 26 12.80 46.28 -6.66
CA ALA A 26 12.99 46.61 -8.06
C ALA A 26 14.41 47.18 -8.24
N ALA A 27 15.21 46.57 -9.11
CA ALA A 27 16.37 47.21 -9.71
C ALA A 27 16.53 46.68 -11.14
N THR A 28 16.19 47.55 -12.09
CA THR A 28 16.48 47.43 -13.51
C THR A 28 17.98 47.55 -13.78
N GLY A 29 18.50 46.73 -14.69
CA GLY A 29 19.85 46.88 -15.23
C GLY A 29 20.00 46.10 -16.53
N ALA A 30 19.96 46.80 -17.65
CA ALA A 30 20.14 46.29 -19.01
C ALA A 30 21.63 46.17 -19.37
N ALA A 31 21.99 45.20 -20.22
CA ALA A 31 23.10 45.33 -21.17
C ALA A 31 23.03 44.24 -22.26
N LEU A 32 22.97 44.70 -23.52
CA LEU A 32 23.18 43.94 -24.76
C LEU A 32 24.58 43.30 -24.80
N LEU A 33 24.75 42.23 -25.60
CA LEU A 33 25.73 42.22 -26.72
C LEU A 33 25.49 41.07 -27.72
N LEU A 34 25.78 41.39 -28.97
CA LEU A 34 25.51 40.70 -30.25
C LEU A 34 26.44 39.50 -30.51
N ALA A 35 25.97 38.51 -31.29
CA ALA A 35 26.66 38.00 -32.49
C ALA A 35 25.93 36.81 -33.19
N GLY A 36 25.75 36.90 -34.51
CA GLY A 36 25.98 35.79 -35.46
C GLY A 36 24.80 34.89 -35.89
N TYR A 37 24.21 35.17 -37.06
CA TYR A 37 23.59 34.20 -38.01
C TYR A 37 24.67 33.81 -39.07
N PRO A 38 24.50 32.88 -40.07
CA PRO A 38 23.45 31.88 -40.42
C PRO A 38 24.09 30.51 -40.89
N PRO A 39 23.52 29.65 -41.79
CA PRO A 39 22.12 29.29 -42.13
C PRO A 39 21.81 27.77 -42.09
N ALA A 40 20.51 27.47 -42.08
CA ALA A 40 19.78 26.39 -42.76
C ALA A 40 20.41 24.98 -42.94
N SER A 41 19.76 23.98 -42.35
CA SER A 41 19.46 22.73 -43.05
C SER A 41 18.10 22.19 -42.60
N ALA A 42 17.27 21.90 -43.59
CA ALA A 42 15.97 21.27 -43.43
C ALA A 42 16.14 19.77 -43.19
N ALA A 43 15.54 19.24 -42.13
CA ALA A 43 15.28 17.81 -42.01
C ALA A 43 14.12 17.54 -41.05
N ALA A 44 13.03 17.04 -41.63
CA ALA A 44 12.12 16.02 -41.10
C ALA A 44 11.63 16.14 -39.65
N ALA A 45 10.35 16.50 -39.53
CA ALA A 45 9.54 16.21 -38.35
C ALA A 45 9.44 14.67 -38.11
N PRO A 46 9.59 14.21 -36.85
CA PRO A 46 9.03 12.94 -36.42
C PRO A 46 7.69 13.18 -35.70
N GLN A 47 6.70 12.38 -36.10
CA GLN A 47 5.37 12.27 -35.49
C GLN A 47 5.46 11.73 -34.04
N PRO A 48 4.47 12.01 -33.18
CA PRO A 48 4.43 11.45 -31.84
C PRO A 48 4.09 9.96 -31.90
N ALA A 49 5.02 9.11 -31.49
CA ALA A 49 4.72 7.71 -31.21
C ALA A 49 3.92 7.65 -29.91
N ALA A 50 2.62 7.34 -30.05
CA ALA A 50 1.74 6.98 -28.97
C ALA A 50 2.30 5.73 -28.26
N ALA A 51 2.88 5.91 -27.08
CA ALA A 51 3.17 4.83 -26.16
C ALA A 51 1.83 4.36 -25.59
N ALA A 52 1.31 3.27 -26.15
CA ALA A 52 0.20 2.53 -25.58
C ALA A 52 0.64 1.97 -24.21
N ALA A 53 0.23 2.66 -23.14
CA ALA A 53 0.24 2.11 -21.80
C ALA A 53 -0.73 0.93 -21.75
N GLN A 54 -0.20 -0.28 -21.59
CA GLN A 54 -1.00 -1.45 -21.28
C GLN A 54 -1.37 -1.39 -19.79
N PRO A 55 -2.64 -1.61 -19.41
CA PRO A 55 -3.03 -1.65 -18.01
C PRO A 55 -2.42 -2.90 -17.36
N ALA A 56 -1.65 -2.68 -16.30
CA ALA A 56 -1.24 -3.71 -15.37
C ALA A 56 -2.49 -4.44 -14.88
N ARG A 57 -2.53 -5.76 -15.07
CA ARG A 57 -3.60 -6.62 -14.58
C ARG A 57 -3.51 -6.65 -13.06
N THR A 58 -4.53 -6.11 -12.41
CA THR A 58 -4.78 -6.27 -10.99
C THR A 58 -5.04 -7.75 -10.72
N ALA A 59 -4.12 -8.40 -10.01
CA ALA A 59 -4.38 -9.69 -9.37
C ALA A 59 -4.74 -9.37 -7.91
N GLU A 60 -6.02 -9.51 -7.59
CA GLU A 60 -6.53 -9.47 -6.22
C GLU A 60 -6.45 -10.85 -5.55
N PRO A 61 -6.54 -10.91 -4.21
CA PRO A 61 -5.75 -11.80 -3.38
C PRO A 61 -6.47 -13.11 -3.03
N ALA A 62 -5.68 -14.16 -2.78
CA ALA A 62 -6.16 -15.34 -2.08
C ALA A 62 -5.97 -15.13 -0.57
N ASP A 63 -7.08 -14.86 0.11
CA ASP A 63 -7.27 -15.00 1.54
C ASP A 63 -7.31 -16.48 1.94
N GLY A 64 -6.89 -16.80 3.17
CA GLY A 64 -7.25 -18.05 3.83
C GLY A 64 -6.12 -18.84 4.49
N GLY A 65 -5.93 -18.59 5.79
CA GLY A 65 -5.67 -19.67 6.75
C GLY A 65 -4.24 -19.79 7.26
N ALA A 66 -4.04 -19.46 8.54
CA ALA A 66 -2.96 -19.97 9.36
C ALA A 66 -3.13 -21.49 9.55
N GLY A 67 -2.78 -22.26 8.51
CA GLY A 67 -2.60 -23.69 8.57
C GLY A 67 -1.19 -24.00 9.04
N ALA A 68 -1.05 -24.99 9.92
CA ALA A 68 0.24 -25.55 10.30
C ALA A 68 1.07 -25.83 9.03
N MET A 69 2.28 -25.28 9.01
CA MET A 69 3.13 -25.23 7.83
C MET A 69 3.68 -26.64 7.54
N GLU A 70 2.96 -27.39 6.72
CA GLU A 70 3.50 -28.60 6.08
C GLU A 70 4.75 -28.21 5.27
N PRO A 71 5.81 -29.04 5.28
CA PRO A 71 7.01 -28.76 4.51
C PRO A 71 6.68 -28.71 3.02
N ASP A 72 6.95 -27.57 2.38
CA ASP A 72 6.70 -27.37 0.96
C ASP A 72 7.51 -28.39 0.13
N GLN A 73 6.81 -29.34 -0.48
CA GLN A 73 7.43 -30.44 -1.24
C GLN A 73 8.22 -29.91 -2.45
N GLY A 74 7.80 -28.77 -3.01
CA GLY A 74 8.48 -28.07 -4.11
C GLY A 74 9.84 -27.52 -3.69
N ALA A 75 9.90 -26.78 -2.58
CA ALA A 75 11.14 -26.26 -2.02
C ALA A 75 12.09 -27.39 -1.62
N ALA A 76 11.59 -28.44 -0.97
CA ALA A 76 12.42 -29.60 -0.63
C ALA A 76 12.96 -30.35 -1.86
N ALA A 77 12.24 -30.34 -3.00
CA ALA A 77 12.73 -30.88 -4.26
C ALA A 77 13.80 -29.97 -4.88
N PHE A 78 13.57 -28.65 -4.91
CA PHE A 78 14.55 -27.67 -5.40
C PHE A 78 15.87 -27.74 -4.62
N LEU A 79 15.82 -27.81 -3.29
CA LEU A 79 17.00 -27.87 -2.43
C LEU A 79 17.83 -29.15 -2.61
N ARG A 80 17.25 -30.22 -3.17
CA ARG A 80 17.96 -31.44 -3.56
C ARG A 80 18.46 -31.41 -5.01
N GLY A 81 18.00 -30.44 -5.80
CA GLY A 81 18.39 -30.23 -7.19
C GLY A 81 19.79 -29.64 -7.32
N ARG A 82 20.24 -29.49 -8.58
CA ARG A 82 21.55 -28.90 -8.93
C ARG A 82 21.43 -27.77 -9.95
N GLU A 83 20.21 -27.30 -10.20
CA GLU A 83 19.95 -26.26 -11.19
C GLU A 83 19.56 -24.97 -10.48
N ALA A 84 20.17 -23.85 -10.90
CA ALA A 84 19.76 -22.54 -10.43
C ALA A 84 18.32 -22.26 -10.82
N ALA A 85 17.55 -21.63 -9.93
CA ALA A 85 16.23 -21.11 -10.23
C ALA A 85 16.17 -19.60 -9.95
N PRO A 86 15.28 -18.84 -10.62
CA PRO A 86 14.93 -17.49 -10.17
C PRO A 86 14.49 -17.54 -8.71
N VAL A 87 14.96 -16.59 -7.91
CA VAL A 87 14.62 -16.47 -6.50
C VAL A 87 14.12 -15.07 -6.21
N VAL A 88 13.01 -14.97 -5.50
CA VAL A 88 12.44 -13.70 -5.01
C VAL A 88 12.31 -13.76 -3.50
N LEU A 89 12.82 -12.72 -2.84
CA LEU A 89 12.55 -12.46 -1.44
C LEU A 89 11.23 -11.71 -1.32
N ARG A 90 10.30 -12.25 -0.52
CA ARG A 90 9.00 -11.67 -0.21
C ARG A 90 8.93 -11.36 1.28
N LYS A 91 8.83 -10.09 1.63
CA LYS A 91 8.59 -9.64 3.00
C LYS A 91 7.11 -9.33 3.16
N VAL A 92 6.44 -10.08 4.03
CA VAL A 92 5.01 -9.93 4.30
C VAL A 92 4.85 -9.17 5.61
N TYR A 93 4.36 -7.94 5.51
CA TYR A 93 4.04 -7.06 6.62
C TYR A 93 2.54 -7.10 6.94
N LEU A 94 2.14 -6.48 8.05
CA LEU A 94 0.72 -6.36 8.42
C LEU A 94 -0.10 -5.63 7.34
N CYS A 95 0.49 -4.58 6.77
CA CYS A 95 -0.15 -3.72 5.79
C CYS A 95 0.02 -4.20 4.34
N GLY A 96 1.00 -5.04 4.01
CA GLY A 96 1.26 -5.37 2.61
C GLY A 96 2.48 -6.24 2.38
N VAL A 97 2.85 -6.40 1.11
CA VAL A 97 3.93 -7.30 0.69
C VAL A 97 4.96 -6.53 -0.13
N GLU A 98 6.22 -6.65 0.25
CA GLU A 98 7.36 -6.16 -0.53
C GLU A 98 8.10 -7.31 -1.19
N THR A 99 8.49 -7.16 -2.45
CA THR A 99 9.21 -8.18 -3.20
C THR A 99 10.55 -7.65 -3.71
N GLN A 100 11.58 -8.47 -3.62
CA GLN A 100 12.91 -8.16 -4.11
C GLN A 100 13.47 -9.37 -4.89
N PRO A 101 13.71 -9.24 -6.21
CA PRO A 101 14.36 -10.31 -6.96
C PRO A 101 15.82 -10.45 -6.51
N LEU A 102 16.23 -11.66 -6.17
CA LEU A 102 17.61 -12.00 -5.81
C LEU A 102 18.41 -12.53 -7.01
N GLY A 103 17.76 -12.69 -8.16
CA GLY A 103 18.36 -13.26 -9.37
C GLY A 103 18.20 -14.77 -9.43
N ARG A 104 19.07 -15.44 -10.19
CA ARG A 104 19.10 -16.91 -10.22
C ARG A 104 20.11 -17.40 -9.20
N LEU A 105 19.68 -18.22 -8.24
CA LEU A 105 20.56 -18.80 -7.23
C LEU A 105 20.54 -20.32 -7.32
N GLU A 106 21.68 -20.93 -7.00
CA GLU A 106 21.80 -22.37 -6.83
C GLU A 106 21.15 -22.84 -5.53
N ALA A 107 20.80 -24.12 -5.46
CA ALA A 107 20.21 -24.73 -4.26
C ALA A 107 21.06 -24.52 -2.99
N GLU A 108 22.39 -24.55 -3.11
CA GLU A 108 23.32 -24.33 -2.00
C GLU A 108 23.24 -22.90 -1.45
N GLU A 109 23.09 -21.90 -2.32
CA GLU A 109 22.98 -20.49 -1.93
C GLU A 109 21.65 -20.22 -1.22
N VAL A 110 20.56 -20.79 -1.73
CA VAL A 110 19.24 -20.72 -1.10
C VAL A 110 19.26 -21.42 0.26
N HIS A 111 19.88 -22.60 0.36
CA HIS A 111 20.03 -23.32 1.62
C HIS A 111 20.81 -22.49 2.65
N ARG A 112 21.91 -21.84 2.24
CA ARG A 112 22.66 -20.93 3.13
C ARG A 112 21.79 -19.79 3.65
N LEU A 113 20.98 -19.15 2.79
CA LEU A 113 20.07 -18.07 3.22
C LEU A 113 19.07 -18.55 4.27
N LEU A 114 18.50 -19.75 4.10
CA LEU A 114 17.57 -20.34 5.07
C LEU A 114 18.25 -20.65 6.41
N LEU A 115 19.52 -21.05 6.41
CA LEU A 115 20.29 -21.30 7.63
C LEU A 115 20.69 -19.99 8.34
N GLU A 116 21.07 -18.97 7.59
CA GLU A 116 21.47 -17.66 8.13
C GLU A 116 20.28 -16.86 8.66
N GLN A 117 19.08 -17.07 8.12
CA GLN A 117 17.87 -16.33 8.47
C GLN A 117 16.72 -17.31 8.77
N PRO A 118 16.59 -17.80 10.01
CA PRO A 118 15.57 -18.80 10.39
C PRO A 118 14.11 -18.35 10.24
N ARG A 119 13.88 -17.04 10.02
CA ARG A 119 12.55 -16.48 9.72
C ARG A 119 12.13 -16.67 8.26
N LEU A 120 13.08 -17.04 7.39
CA LEU A 120 12.79 -17.32 5.99
C LEU A 120 12.18 -18.69 5.82
N THR A 121 11.20 -18.74 4.93
CA THR A 121 10.57 -19.96 4.47
C THR A 121 10.67 -20.04 2.97
N ALA A 122 10.96 -21.21 2.42
CA ALA A 122 11.03 -21.39 0.97
C ALA A 122 9.76 -22.09 0.47
N THR A 123 9.22 -21.59 -0.62
CA THR A 123 8.18 -22.25 -1.42
C THR A 123 8.58 -22.20 -2.89
N VAL A 124 8.13 -23.16 -3.70
CA VAL A 124 8.31 -23.09 -5.15
C VAL A 124 6.97 -22.82 -5.82
N ASP A 125 6.90 -21.75 -6.60
CA ASP A 125 5.73 -21.40 -7.40
C ASP A 125 6.17 -21.18 -8.84
N SER A 126 5.51 -21.84 -9.78
CA SER A 126 5.67 -21.60 -11.22
C SER A 126 7.13 -21.63 -11.74
N GLY A 127 8.01 -22.40 -11.07
CA GLY A 127 9.44 -22.53 -11.43
C GLY A 127 10.36 -21.47 -10.80
N GLU A 128 9.81 -20.61 -9.94
CA GLU A 128 10.53 -19.64 -9.12
C GLU A 128 10.52 -20.07 -7.64
N VAL A 129 11.62 -19.78 -6.95
CA VAL A 129 11.75 -20.00 -5.51
C VAL A 129 11.37 -18.72 -4.78
N LEU A 130 10.33 -18.80 -3.96
CA LEU A 130 9.86 -17.69 -3.14
C LEU A 130 10.37 -17.86 -1.72
N LEU A 131 11.29 -17.00 -1.32
CA LEU A 131 11.76 -16.87 0.06
C LEU A 131 10.88 -15.88 0.80
N THR A 132 10.07 -16.35 1.74
CA THR A 132 9.09 -15.55 2.46
C THR A 132 9.54 -15.30 3.89
N GLU A 133 9.64 -14.02 4.25
CA GLU A 133 9.79 -13.55 5.64
C GLU A 133 8.45 -12.95 6.10
N TRP A 134 7.93 -13.43 7.23
CA TRP A 134 6.75 -12.84 7.86
C TRP A 134 7.20 -11.86 8.93
N ILE A 135 6.81 -10.59 8.77
CA ILE A 135 7.16 -9.49 9.64
C ILE A 135 5.89 -8.99 10.30
N ASP A 136 5.78 -9.25 11.59
CA ASP A 136 4.65 -8.83 12.43
C ASP A 136 4.78 -7.35 12.82
N ASP A 137 4.87 -6.48 11.80
CA ASP A 137 5.01 -5.04 11.90
C ASP A 137 4.57 -4.32 10.60
N LEU A 138 4.52 -2.99 10.61
CA LEU A 138 4.32 -2.15 9.44
C LEU A 138 5.62 -1.99 8.63
N SER A 139 5.50 -1.98 7.30
CA SER A 139 6.63 -1.64 6.44
C SER A 139 6.98 -0.15 6.56
N ASP A 140 8.23 0.21 6.24
CA ASP A 140 8.67 1.61 6.28
C ASP A 140 7.81 2.51 5.36
N ALA A 141 7.29 1.97 4.25
CA ALA A 141 6.36 2.67 3.39
C ALA A 141 5.04 2.98 4.12
N CYS A 142 4.45 1.98 4.77
CA CYS A 142 3.22 2.16 5.54
C CYS A 142 3.44 3.13 6.71
N ARG A 143 4.57 3.02 7.41
CA ARG A 143 4.94 3.92 8.51
C ARG A 143 5.11 5.38 8.08
N ARG A 144 5.16 5.72 6.79
CA ARG A 144 5.26 7.11 6.31
C ARG A 144 3.92 7.73 5.93
N SER A 145 2.99 6.93 5.40
CA SER A 145 1.78 7.46 4.76
C SER A 145 0.50 6.70 5.08
N ALA A 146 0.57 5.52 5.70
CA ALA A 146 -0.60 4.68 5.88
C ALA A 146 -1.62 5.33 6.82
N THR A 147 -2.86 5.35 6.35
CA THR A 147 -3.97 6.03 7.02
C THR A 147 -5.23 5.16 6.88
N PHE A 148 -5.92 4.88 7.98
CA PHE A 148 -7.22 4.21 7.95
C PHE A 148 -8.34 5.17 7.60
N GLY A 149 -9.32 4.71 6.84
CA GLY A 149 -10.56 5.44 6.59
C GLY A 149 -11.66 4.53 6.07
N VAL A 150 -12.71 5.15 5.53
CA VAL A 150 -13.84 4.45 4.91
C VAL A 150 -13.77 4.61 3.40
N ASP A 151 -13.84 3.50 2.67
CA ASP A 151 -13.91 3.54 1.21
C ASP A 151 -15.33 3.84 0.68
N ALA A 152 -15.46 3.90 -0.65
CA ALA A 152 -16.72 4.20 -1.32
C ALA A 152 -17.83 3.17 -1.03
N ASP A 153 -17.48 1.94 -0.64
CA ASP A 153 -18.41 0.86 -0.35
C ASP A 153 -18.77 0.78 1.15
N GLY A 154 -18.22 1.69 1.96
CA GLY A 154 -18.45 1.73 3.40
C GLY A 154 -17.58 0.78 4.19
N SER A 155 -16.46 0.32 3.63
CA SER A 155 -15.54 -0.60 4.31
C SER A 155 -14.41 0.15 5.01
N LEU A 156 -14.02 -0.36 6.19
CA LEU A 156 -12.79 0.06 6.83
C LEU A 156 -11.61 -0.39 5.98
N THR A 157 -10.81 0.58 5.55
CA THR A 157 -9.76 0.38 4.55
C THR A 157 -8.51 1.17 4.95
N LEU A 158 -7.34 0.57 4.77
CA LEU A 158 -6.05 1.24 4.89
C LEU A 158 -5.63 1.80 3.53
N PHE A 159 -5.29 3.09 3.51
CA PHE A 159 -4.89 3.83 2.32
C PHE A 159 -3.43 4.28 2.38
N GLU A 160 -2.81 4.45 1.21
CA GLU A 160 -1.55 5.14 1.05
C GLU A 160 -1.80 6.65 0.96
N GLY A 161 -1.68 7.35 2.09
CA GLY A 161 -2.03 8.76 2.21
C GLY A 161 -3.50 8.98 2.59
N PRO A 162 -4.07 10.16 2.31
CA PRO A 162 -5.44 10.47 2.67
C PRO A 162 -6.46 9.55 1.97
N PRO A 163 -7.58 9.15 2.63
CA PRO A 163 -8.63 8.34 2.01
C PRO A 163 -9.22 8.95 0.74
N GLU A 164 -9.23 10.28 0.62
CA GLU A 164 -9.73 11.00 -0.56
C GLU A 164 -8.95 10.71 -1.85
N GLU A 165 -7.72 10.20 -1.75
CA GLU A 165 -6.91 9.80 -2.91
C GLU A 165 -7.23 8.37 -3.41
N GLU A 166 -8.02 7.59 -2.66
CA GLU A 166 -8.49 6.25 -3.01
C GLU A 166 -7.36 5.24 -3.35
N LYS A 167 -6.15 5.48 -2.83
CA LYS A 167 -5.01 4.55 -2.97
C LYS A 167 -5.09 3.45 -1.92
N VAL A 168 -5.89 2.42 -2.21
CA VAL A 168 -6.12 1.30 -1.30
C VAL A 168 -4.85 0.46 -1.14
N ILE A 169 -4.43 0.26 0.10
CA ILE A 169 -3.42 -0.72 0.49
C ILE A 169 -4.10 -2.04 0.83
N LYS A 170 -5.12 -2.00 1.70
CA LYS A 170 -5.84 -3.18 2.18
C LYS A 170 -7.23 -2.83 2.70
N THR A 171 -8.24 -3.55 2.23
CA THR A 171 -9.61 -3.49 2.75
C THR A 171 -9.82 -4.57 3.81
N PHE A 172 -10.52 -4.23 4.89
CA PHE A 172 -10.78 -5.15 6.00
C PHE A 172 -12.22 -5.65 6.01
N TYR A 173 -13.13 -4.88 6.60
CA TYR A 173 -14.52 -5.28 6.79
C TYR A 173 -15.47 -4.10 6.52
N GLN A 174 -16.68 -4.42 6.10
CA GLN A 174 -17.73 -3.42 5.90
C GLN A 174 -18.22 -2.89 7.25
N LEU A 175 -18.41 -1.57 7.37
CA LEU A 175 -18.92 -0.93 8.57
C LEU A 175 -20.44 -0.73 8.46
N ASP A 176 -21.16 -0.98 9.56
CA ASP A 176 -22.53 -0.49 9.76
C ASP A 176 -22.46 1.00 10.06
N LEU A 177 -22.37 1.80 9.00
CA LEU A 177 -22.26 3.25 9.09
C LEU A 177 -23.44 3.87 9.84
N GLN A 178 -24.64 3.28 9.75
CA GLN A 178 -25.82 3.79 10.45
C GLN A 178 -25.67 3.61 11.97
N HIS A 179 -25.24 2.42 12.40
CA HIS A 179 -24.98 2.18 13.81
C HIS A 179 -23.82 3.06 14.31
N MET A 180 -22.74 3.13 13.55
CA MET A 180 -21.54 3.91 13.89
C MET A 180 -21.84 5.40 14.04
N GLU A 181 -22.58 6.00 13.10
CA GLU A 181 -23.00 7.42 13.14
C GLU A 181 -23.84 7.76 14.36
N SER A 182 -24.63 6.79 14.86
CA SER A 182 -25.48 6.97 16.04
C SER A 182 -24.75 6.76 17.37
N SER A 183 -23.67 5.96 17.36
CA SER A 183 -22.93 5.54 18.55
C SER A 183 -21.69 6.40 18.82
N LEU A 184 -21.07 6.98 17.80
CA LEU A 184 -19.81 7.71 17.94
C LEU A 184 -20.01 9.24 17.96
N PRO A 185 -19.19 9.98 18.73
CA PRO A 185 -19.11 11.43 18.62
C PRO A 185 -18.71 11.85 17.21
N LYS A 186 -19.18 13.03 16.79
CA LYS A 186 -18.89 13.57 15.46
C LYS A 186 -17.39 13.71 15.20
N GLU A 187 -16.62 14.07 16.23
CA GLU A 187 -15.18 14.22 16.14
C GLU A 187 -14.48 12.90 15.81
N GLU A 188 -15.00 11.77 16.27
CA GLU A 188 -14.46 10.44 15.95
C GLU A 188 -14.75 10.07 14.49
N LEU A 189 -15.98 10.34 14.03
CA LEU A 189 -16.36 10.14 12.64
C LEU A 189 -15.51 11.00 11.71
N ASP A 190 -15.35 12.29 12.03
CA ASP A 190 -14.53 13.23 11.25
C ASP A 190 -13.06 12.77 11.20
N ARG A 191 -12.54 12.14 12.26
CA ARG A 191 -11.20 11.52 12.26
C ARG A 191 -11.13 10.32 11.32
N LEU A 192 -12.08 9.39 11.40
CA LEU A 192 -12.09 8.21 10.52
C LEU A 192 -12.21 8.60 9.05
N PHE A 193 -13.17 9.47 8.71
CA PHE A 193 -13.38 9.92 7.33
C PHE A 193 -12.24 10.82 6.82
N GLY A 194 -11.65 11.63 7.70
CA GLY A 194 -10.48 12.46 7.38
C GLY A 194 -9.18 11.66 7.27
N GLY A 195 -9.18 10.43 7.76
CA GLY A 195 -8.03 9.54 7.77
C GLY A 195 -7.29 9.51 9.10
N ILE A 196 -7.17 8.32 9.70
CA ILE A 196 -6.42 8.07 10.93
C ILE A 196 -5.04 7.53 10.58
N ARG A 197 -4.00 8.34 10.77
CA ARG A 197 -2.60 7.98 10.52
C ARG A 197 -2.13 6.92 11.53
N VAL A 198 -1.36 5.93 11.07
CA VAL A 198 -0.76 4.89 11.92
C VAL A 198 0.75 4.73 11.71
N GLU A 199 1.53 4.93 12.76
CA GLU A 199 3.00 4.92 12.70
C GLU A 199 3.62 3.60 13.15
N ASP A 200 2.88 2.82 13.94
CA ASP A 200 3.33 1.54 14.45
C ASP A 200 2.20 0.50 14.52
N LYS A 201 2.59 -0.72 14.91
CA LYS A 201 1.70 -1.86 15.05
C LYS A 201 0.62 -1.66 16.11
N ASP A 202 0.92 -0.97 17.20
CA ASP A 202 -0.01 -0.83 18.31
C ASP A 202 -1.15 0.12 17.91
N GLU A 203 -0.83 1.23 17.25
CA GLU A 203 -1.83 2.12 16.64
C GLU A 203 -2.65 1.39 15.57
N TYR A 204 -1.99 0.64 14.69
CA TYR A 204 -2.66 -0.15 13.66
C TYR A 204 -3.70 -1.11 14.26
N ASN A 205 -3.33 -1.87 15.29
CA ASN A 205 -4.24 -2.80 15.96
C ASN A 205 -5.32 -2.07 16.78
N SER A 206 -5.00 -0.91 17.33
CA SER A 206 -5.95 -0.08 18.07
C SER A 206 -7.09 0.40 17.16
N VAL A 207 -6.79 0.86 15.94
CA VAL A 207 -7.83 1.26 14.99
C VAL A 207 -8.71 0.08 14.60
N LEU A 208 -8.11 -1.06 14.23
CA LEU A 208 -8.85 -2.26 13.87
C LEU A 208 -9.79 -2.75 14.99
N SER A 209 -9.37 -2.61 16.24
CA SER A 209 -10.19 -2.98 17.39
C SER A 209 -11.28 -1.95 17.67
N SER A 210 -10.96 -0.64 17.58
CA SER A 210 -11.87 0.45 17.91
C SER A 210 -13.10 0.49 17.00
N TYR A 211 -12.94 0.14 15.73
CA TYR A 211 -14.03 0.14 14.75
C TYR A 211 -14.62 -1.27 14.50
N GLY A 212 -14.07 -2.31 15.14
CA GLY A 212 -14.50 -3.69 14.97
C GLY A 212 -15.93 -3.95 15.45
N ASP A 213 -16.39 -3.23 16.47
CA ASP A 213 -17.75 -3.33 16.99
C ASP A 213 -18.83 -2.89 15.98
N PHE A 214 -18.43 -2.14 14.93
CA PHE A 214 -19.31 -1.69 13.87
C PHE A 214 -19.24 -2.57 12.61
N ALA A 215 -18.50 -3.68 12.62
CA ALA A 215 -18.39 -4.55 11.45
C ALA A 215 -19.72 -5.26 11.13
N VAL A 216 -20.18 -5.14 9.87
CA VAL A 216 -21.39 -5.83 9.39
C VAL A 216 -21.13 -7.34 9.39
N GLY A 217 -21.95 -8.10 10.11
CA GLY A 217 -21.89 -9.56 10.12
C GLY A 217 -21.05 -10.18 11.24
N VAL A 218 -20.50 -9.39 12.17
CA VAL A 218 -20.06 -9.91 13.46
C VAL A 218 -21.29 -10.05 14.36
N SER A 219 -22.07 -11.12 14.16
CA SER A 219 -23.03 -11.55 15.17
C SER A 219 -22.29 -11.66 16.51
N GLN A 220 -22.85 -11.06 17.57
CA GLN A 220 -22.31 -10.93 18.94
C GLN A 220 -21.97 -12.26 19.67
N GLY A 221 -21.65 -13.34 18.95
CA GLY A 221 -21.32 -14.66 19.49
C GLY A 221 -19.83 -15.05 19.45
N ALA A 222 -18.96 -14.27 18.80
CA ALA A 222 -17.55 -14.68 18.59
C ALA A 222 -16.54 -14.10 19.62
N MET A 223 -16.94 -13.15 20.47
CA MET A 223 -16.04 -12.53 21.47
C MET A 223 -16.11 -13.16 22.87
N HIS A 224 -16.86 -14.25 23.05
CA HIS A 224 -16.87 -15.02 24.30
C HIS A 224 -16.34 -16.42 24.07
N GLN A 225 -15.02 -16.57 24.02
CA GLN A 225 -14.19 -17.71 24.47
C GLN A 225 -12.75 -17.33 24.06
N THR A 226 -11.76 -17.20 24.95
CA THR A 226 -11.34 -18.22 25.91
C THR A 226 -10.50 -17.57 27.00
N TYR A 227 -10.70 -18.06 28.22
CA TYR A 227 -9.99 -17.73 29.46
C TYR A 227 -8.60 -18.40 29.50
#